data_AF-A0A3A6HR36-F1
#
_entry.id   AF-A0A3A6HR36-F1
#
_cell.length_a   1.000
_cell.length_b   1.000
_cell.length_c   1.000
_cell.angle_alpha   90.00
_cell.angle_beta   90.00
_cell.angle_gamma   90.00
#
_symmetry.space_group_name_H-M   'P 1'
#
loop_
_entity.id
_entity.type
_entity.pdbx_description
1 polymer ?
#
loop_
_entity_poly.entity_id
_entity_poly.type
_entity_poly.pdbx_seq_one_letter_code
_entity_poly.pdbx_strand_id
1 'polypeptide(L)'
;MEFVRKIVDASSLLKIMQLPETLKNRKLEIIVLPVDESRKEISSTSIGSSEISEITQSLIGSIPLPDVSLEDIKEERLAKYEGTV
;
A
#
# COMPACT_ATOMS: atom_id res chain seq x y z
N MET A 1 0.96 18.52 4.99
CA MET A 1 0.36 17.66 6.02
C MET A 1 0.35 18.40 7.34
N GLU A 2 -0.84 18.65 7.88
CA GLU A 2 -1.04 19.25 9.20
C GLU A 2 -1.00 18.15 10.26
N PHE A 3 -0.37 18.37 11.41
CA PHE A 3 -0.33 17.38 12.50
C PHE A 3 -0.50 18.07 13.86
N VAL A 4 -1.00 17.31 14.84
CA VAL A 4 -1.21 17.83 16.21
C VAL A 4 -0.08 17.34 17.11
N ARG A 5 0.58 18.28 17.79
CA ARG A 5 1.65 18.03 18.76
C ARG A 5 1.24 18.51 20.15
N LYS A 6 1.39 17.67 21.17
CA LYS A 6 1.07 18.04 22.57
C LYS A 6 2.00 17.35 23.58
N ILE A 7 2.40 18.09 24.61
CA ILE A 7 3.14 17.57 25.75
C ILE A 7 2.14 17.20 26.86
N VAL A 8 2.20 15.97 27.35
CA VAL A 8 1.33 15.45 28.42
C VAL A 8 2.12 14.64 29.44
N ASP A 9 1.59 14.49 30.65
CA ASP A 9 2.19 13.60 31.65
C ASP A 9 1.81 12.14 31.38
N ALA A 10 2.77 11.22 31.60
CA ALA A 10 2.55 9.78 31.44
C ALA A 10 1.35 9.25 32.23
N SER A 11 1.06 9.80 33.41
CA SER A 11 -0.10 9.43 34.25
C SER A 11 -1.45 9.72 33.58
N SER A 12 -1.52 10.75 32.73
CA SER A 12 -2.74 11.05 31.97
C SER A 12 -2.93 10.07 30.82
N LEU A 13 -1.84 9.62 30.19
CA LEU A 13 -1.85 8.71 29.06
C LEU A 13 -2.08 7.24 29.47
N LEU A 14 -1.59 6.86 30.67
CA LEU A 14 -1.81 5.55 31.30
C LEU A 14 -3.30 5.19 31.49
N LYS A 15 -4.19 6.19 31.59
CA LYS A 15 -5.64 5.99 31.69
C LYS A 15 -6.28 5.51 30.38
N ILE A 16 -5.62 5.78 29.26
CA ILE A 16 -6.15 5.57 27.91
C ILE A 16 -5.44 4.39 27.24
N MET A 17 -4.14 4.18 27.54
CA MET A 17 -3.36 3.06 27.01
C MET A 17 -2.33 2.57 28.02
N GLN A 18 -1.94 1.29 27.91
CA GLN A 18 -0.80 0.78 28.68
C GLN A 18 0.50 1.36 28.10
N LEU A 19 1.35 1.88 28.98
CA LEU A 19 2.66 2.43 28.64
C LEU A 19 3.78 1.53 29.14
N PRO A 20 4.87 1.37 28.35
CA PRO A 20 6.10 0.75 28.82
C PRO A 20 6.61 1.40 30.10
N GLU A 21 7.19 0.60 31.00
CA GLU A 21 7.77 1.07 32.28
C GLU A 21 8.78 2.21 32.08
N THR A 22 9.51 2.19 30.97
CA THR A 22 10.52 3.20 30.61
C THR A 22 9.96 4.61 30.41
N LEU A 23 8.66 4.72 30.08
CA LEU A 23 7.96 5.98 29.80
C LEU A 23 7.12 6.47 31.00
N LYS A 24 7.06 5.70 32.09
CA LYS A 24 6.34 6.11 33.30
C LYS A 24 7.02 7.28 33.98
N ASN A 25 6.21 8.10 34.67
CA ASN A 25 6.67 9.26 35.46
C ASN A 25 7.51 10.28 34.68
N ARG A 26 7.28 10.39 33.37
CA ARG A 26 7.93 11.38 32.49
C ARG A 26 6.89 12.23 31.77
N LYS A 27 7.32 13.40 31.33
CA LYS A 27 6.58 14.20 30.34
C LYS A 27 6.80 13.59 28.97
N LEU A 28 5.72 13.29 28.29
CA LEU A 28 5.70 12.65 26.98
C LEU A 28 5.24 13.65 25.94
N GLU A 29 5.86 13.58 24.76
CA GLU A 29 5.42 14.31 23.59
C GLU A 29 4.61 13.38 22.70
N ILE A 30 3.37 13.78 22.41
CA ILE A 30 2.47 13.04 21.52
C ILE A 30 2.39 13.79 20.21
N ILE A 31 2.59 13.06 19.12
CA ILE A 31 2.44 13.52 17.76
C ILE A 31 1.34 12.67 17.12
N VAL A 32 0.22 13.30 16.78
CA VAL A 32 -0.86 12.66 16.03
C VAL A 32 -0.69 13.01 14.57
N LEU A 33 -0.34 12.00 13.79
CA LEU A 33 -0.22 12.12 12.34
C LEU A 33 -1.57 11.75 11.74
N PRO A 34 -2.17 12.62 10.89
CA PRO A 34 -3.30 12.18 10.09
C PRO A 34 -2.80 11.05 9.19
N VAL A 35 -3.51 9.93 9.20
CA VAL A 35 -3.31 8.93 8.17
C VAL A 35 -3.92 9.49 6.89
N ASP A 36 -3.17 9.51 5.80
CA ASP A 36 -3.81 9.60 4.49
C ASP A 36 -4.77 8.41 4.42
N GLU A 37 -6.05 8.63 4.09
CA GLU A 37 -6.97 7.53 3.87
C GLU A 37 -6.45 6.66 2.73
N SER A 38 -5.71 5.61 3.10
CA SER A 38 -5.09 4.66 2.20
C SER A 38 -4.85 3.34 2.94
N ARG A 39 -5.95 2.62 3.15
CA ARG A 39 -6.05 1.14 3.12
C ARG A 39 -5.25 0.37 4.18
N LYS A 40 -5.96 -0.07 5.23
CA LYS A 40 -6.11 -1.48 5.69
C LYS A 40 -7.05 -1.44 6.91
N GLU A 41 -8.08 -2.28 7.02
CA GLU A 41 -7.93 -3.73 7.14
C GLU A 41 -9.02 -4.56 6.39
N ILE A 42 -8.55 -5.32 5.39
CA ILE A 42 -8.87 -6.72 5.07
C ILE A 42 -10.35 -7.18 5.08
N SER A 43 -10.99 -7.17 3.90
CA SER A 43 -11.77 -8.34 3.42
C SER A 43 -11.95 -8.26 1.90
N SER A 44 -11.39 -9.24 1.18
CA SER A 44 -11.43 -9.46 -0.28
C SER A 44 -10.63 -8.47 -1.16
N THR A 45 -9.77 -9.02 -2.03
CA THR A 45 -9.06 -8.33 -3.12
C THR A 45 -7.70 -7.67 -2.81
N SER A 46 -6.85 -8.35 -2.03
CA SER A 46 -5.40 -8.24 -2.26
C SER A 46 -4.90 -9.62 -2.70
N ILE A 47 -4.88 -9.83 -4.02
CA ILE A 47 -4.24 -10.97 -4.63
C ILE A 47 -2.78 -10.91 -4.16
N GLY A 48 -2.38 -11.86 -3.30
CA GLY A 48 -1.03 -11.88 -2.74
C GLY A 48 -0.01 -11.98 -3.88
N SER A 49 1.22 -11.48 -3.71
CA SER A 49 2.26 -11.64 -4.73
C SER A 49 2.48 -13.11 -5.14
N SER A 50 2.23 -14.06 -4.24
CA SER A 50 2.17 -15.50 -4.52
C SER A 50 1.04 -15.87 -5.49
N GLU A 51 -0.15 -15.31 -5.26
CA GLU A 51 -1.36 -15.59 -6.02
C GLU A 51 -1.31 -14.92 -7.41
N ILE A 52 -0.67 -13.74 -7.52
CA ILE A 52 -0.34 -13.13 -8.82
C ILE A 52 0.66 -14.02 -9.57
N SER A 53 1.68 -14.55 -8.89
CA SER A 53 2.64 -15.47 -9.50
C SER A 53 1.95 -16.72 -10.03
N GLU A 54 1.08 -17.34 -9.24
CA GLU A 54 0.30 -18.53 -9.62
C GLU A 54 -0.62 -18.25 -10.82
N ILE A 55 -1.31 -17.12 -10.83
CA ILE A 55 -2.15 -16.69 -11.96
C ILE A 55 -1.28 -16.48 -13.21
N THR A 56 -0.14 -15.79 -13.11
CA THR A 56 0.75 -15.59 -14.26
C THR A 56 1.33 -16.89 -14.80
N GLN A 57 1.65 -17.85 -13.93
CA GLN A 57 2.17 -19.17 -14.31
C GLN A 57 1.10 -19.98 -15.07
N SER A 58 -0.15 -19.90 -14.65
CA SER A 58 -1.28 -20.56 -15.32
C SER A 58 -1.57 -19.95 -16.70
N LEU A 59 -1.36 -18.64 -16.87
CA LEU A 59 -1.59 -17.95 -18.14
C LEU A 59 -0.46 -18.17 -19.16
N ILE A 60 0.77 -18.47 -18.70
CA ILE A 60 2.00 -18.53 -19.53
C ILE A 60 1.95 -19.56 -20.67
N GLY A 61 1.03 -20.53 -20.64
CA GLY A 61 0.82 -21.52 -21.71
C GLY A 61 -0.47 -21.36 -22.51
N SER A 62 -1.32 -20.38 -22.17
CA SER A 62 -2.64 -20.16 -22.83
C SER A 62 -2.58 -19.11 -23.93
N ILE A 63 -1.50 -18.33 -23.99
CA ILE A 63 -1.28 -17.33 -25.02
C ILE A 63 -0.45 -18.01 -26.11
N PRO A 64 -1.01 -18.28 -27.30
CA PRO A 64 -0.20 -18.74 -28.43
C PRO A 64 0.86 -17.67 -28.66
N LEU A 65 2.14 -18.05 -28.53
CA LEU A 65 3.27 -17.17 -28.78
C LEU A 65 3.12 -16.62 -30.19
N PRO A 66 2.77 -15.35 -30.36
CA PRO A 66 2.80 -14.75 -31.68
C PRO A 66 4.27 -14.47 -32.01
N ASP A 67 4.70 -14.66 -33.25
CA ASP A 67 6.08 -14.40 -33.72
C ASP A 67 6.44 -12.89 -33.74
N VAL A 68 5.78 -12.10 -32.90
CA VAL A 68 5.89 -10.64 -32.82
C VAL A 68 6.53 -10.26 -31.49
N SER A 69 7.37 -9.24 -31.51
CA SER A 69 8.06 -8.78 -30.30
C SER A 69 7.12 -7.99 -29.39
N LEU A 70 7.49 -7.84 -28.11
CA LEU A 70 6.71 -7.03 -27.16
C LEU A 70 6.70 -5.56 -27.56
N GLU A 71 7.76 -5.13 -28.23
CA GLU A 71 7.96 -3.81 -28.78
C GLU A 71 6.93 -3.51 -29.88
N ASP A 72 6.72 -4.46 -30.79
CA ASP A 72 5.73 -4.33 -31.88
C ASP A 72 4.29 -4.20 -31.32
N ILE A 73 3.95 -5.01 -30.32
CA ILE A 73 2.62 -4.97 -29.66
C ILE A 73 2.41 -3.63 -28.95
N LYS A 74 3.46 -3.11 -28.32
CA LYS A 74 3.40 -1.82 -27.61
C LYS A 74 3.14 -0.69 -28.60
N GLU A 75 3.83 -0.68 -29.74
CA GLU A 75 3.67 0.33 -30.78
C GLU A 75 2.28 0.27 -31.41
N GLU A 76 1.77 -0.92 -31.74
CA GLU A 76 0.40 -1.10 -32.26
C GLU A 76 -0.66 -0.55 -31.29
N ARG A 77 -0.55 -0.89 -30.00
CA ARG A 77 -1.48 -0.41 -28.97
C ARG A 77 -1.38 1.09 -28.77
N LEU A 78 -0.16 1.63 -28.78
CA LEU A 78 0.06 3.06 -28.62
C LEU A 78 -0.59 3.83 -29.78
N ALA A 79 -0.34 3.43 -31.02
CA ALA A 79 -0.95 4.03 -32.20
C ALA A 79 -2.49 3.98 -32.16
N LYS A 80 -3.04 2.84 -31.70
CA LYS A 80 -4.50 2.66 -31.54
C LYS A 80 -5.13 3.60 -30.51
N TYR A 81 -4.45 3.89 -29.40
CA TYR A 81 -4.98 4.77 -28.35
C TYR A 81 -4.66 6.25 -28.57
N GLU A 82 -3.62 6.56 -29.33
CA GLU A 82 -3.29 7.92 -29.77
C GLU A 82 -4.16 8.38 -30.96
N GLY A 83 -4.98 7.48 -31.52
CA GLY A 83 -5.91 7.81 -32.61
C GLY A 83 -5.20 8.12 -33.92
N THR A 84 -3.99 7.59 -34.11
CA THR A 84 -3.18 7.73 -35.34
C THR A 84 -3.48 6.64 -36.37
N VAL A 85 -4.50 5.79 -36.12
CA VAL A 85 -5.02 4.74 -37.01
C VAL A 85 -6.55 4.79 -37.06
#